data_AF-A0A6I9MVN3-F1
#
_entry.id   AF-A0A6I9MVN3-F1
#
_cell.length_a   1.000
_cell.length_b   1.000
_cell.length_c   1.000
_cell.angle_alpha   90.00
_cell.angle_beta   90.00
_cell.angle_gamma   90.00
#
_symmetry.space_group_name_H-M   'P 1'
#
loop_
_entity.id
_entity.type
_entity.pdbx_description
1 polymer ?
#
loop_
_entity_poly.entity_id
_entity_poly.type
_entity_poly.pdbx_seq_one_letter_code
_entity_poly.pdbx_strand_id
1 'polypeptide(L)'
;MSAAAASRDITLFHAMDTLQKNSYDLAKAMSTLVPQGGPVLCRDEMEEWSASEAMLFEEALEKYGKDFNDIRQDFVSSLCSLTVYVTVDIFKPLLFGLAFH
;
A
#
# COMPACT_ATOMS: atom_id res chain seq x y z
N MET A 1 -14.60 0.94 -3.64
CA MET A 1 -13.24 1.18 -3.10
C MET A 1 -12.40 -0.10 -3.10
N SER A 2 -12.95 -1.25 -2.68
CA SER A 2 -12.21 -2.52 -2.52
C SER A 2 -11.58 -3.10 -3.80
N ALA A 3 -12.21 -2.95 -4.97
CA ALA A 3 -11.61 -3.43 -6.22
C ALA A 3 -10.35 -2.65 -6.60
N ALA A 4 -10.33 -1.33 -6.37
CA ALA A 4 -9.16 -0.50 -6.65
C ALA A 4 -8.00 -0.81 -5.67
N ALA A 5 -8.31 -1.16 -4.42
CA ALA A 5 -7.32 -1.62 -3.45
C ALA A 5 -6.70 -2.97 -3.84
N ALA A 6 -7.53 -3.93 -4.27
CA ALA A 6 -7.06 -5.22 -4.75
C ALA A 6 -6.19 -5.13 -6.01
N SER A 7 -6.40 -4.12 -6.87
CA SER A 7 -5.63 -3.91 -8.11
C SER A 7 -4.28 -3.21 -7.92
N ARG A 8 -3.83 -2.96 -6.68
CA ARG A 8 -2.55 -2.28 -6.42
C ARG A 8 -1.36 -3.20 -6.65
N ASP A 9 -0.19 -2.60 -6.88
CA ASP A 9 1.05 -3.31 -7.23
C ASP A 9 1.44 -4.38 -6.19
N ILE A 10 1.13 -4.16 -4.91
CA ILE A 10 1.40 -5.13 -3.84
C ILE A 10 0.73 -6.49 -4.11
N THR A 11 -0.52 -6.48 -4.57
CA THR A 11 -1.26 -7.69 -4.92
C THR A 11 -0.69 -8.34 -6.18
N LEU A 12 -0.26 -7.53 -7.15
CA LEU A 12 0.37 -8.02 -8.39
C LEU A 12 1.71 -8.69 -8.10
N PHE A 13 2.56 -8.07 -7.28
CA PHE A 13 3.83 -8.66 -6.86
C PHE A 13 3.61 -9.97 -6.10
N HIS A 14 2.66 -10.01 -5.17
CA HIS A 14 2.33 -11.25 -4.46
C HIS A 14 1.84 -12.35 -5.40
N ALA A 15 1.01 -12.02 -6.40
CA ALA A 15 0.55 -12.97 -7.40
C ALA A 15 1.71 -13.53 -8.23
N MET A 16 2.63 -12.68 -8.68
CA MET A 16 3.81 -13.08 -9.46
C MET A 16 4.75 -13.99 -8.65
N ASP A 17 5.00 -13.64 -7.39
CA ASP A 17 5.76 -14.48 -6.46
C ASP A 17 5.10 -15.83 -6.22
N THR A 18 3.77 -15.84 -6.11
CA THR A 18 3.00 -17.07 -5.88
C THR A 18 3.09 -18.01 -7.08
N LEU A 19 3.06 -17.47 -8.31
CA LEU A 19 3.29 -18.26 -9.52
C LEU A 19 4.71 -18.84 -9.54
N GLN A 20 5.72 -18.01 -9.29
CA GLN A 20 7.13 -18.45 -9.28
C GLN A 20 7.39 -19.55 -8.25
N LYS A 21 6.91 -19.38 -7.02
CA LYS A 21 7.06 -20.35 -5.92
C LYS A 21 6.36 -21.69 -6.20
N ASN A 22 5.34 -21.68 -7.04
CA ASN A 22 4.60 -22.87 -7.47
C ASN A 22 5.08 -23.42 -8.83
N SER A 23 6.26 -23.00 -9.29
CA SER A 23 6.83 -23.45 -10.58
C SER A 23 5.88 -23.23 -11.75
N TYR A 24 5.08 -22.16 -11.68
CA TYR A 24 4.05 -21.80 -12.66
C TYR A 24 2.93 -22.84 -12.84
N ASP A 25 2.75 -23.77 -11.89
CA ASP A 25 1.56 -24.59 -11.82
C ASP A 25 0.37 -23.75 -11.34
N LEU A 26 -0.55 -23.45 -12.26
CA LEU A 26 -1.70 -22.59 -11.98
C LEU A 26 -2.64 -23.20 -10.94
N ALA A 27 -2.88 -24.52 -10.96
CA ALA A 27 -3.80 -25.15 -10.02
C ALA A 27 -3.26 -25.07 -8.59
N LYS A 28 -1.95 -25.30 -8.44
CA LYS A 28 -1.25 -25.20 -7.16
C LYS A 28 -1.10 -23.75 -6.68
N ALA A 29 -0.86 -22.81 -7.59
CA ALA A 29 -0.81 -21.39 -7.26
C ALA A 29 -2.17 -20.88 -6.78
N MET A 30 -3.26 -21.25 -7.46
CA MET A 30 -4.62 -20.86 -7.06
C MET A 30 -5.03 -21.41 -5.70
N SER A 31 -4.65 -22.65 -5.36
CA SER A 31 -4.92 -23.21 -4.03
C SER A 31 -4.12 -22.52 -2.92
N THR A 32 -2.96 -21.95 -3.25
CA THR A 32 -2.15 -21.15 -2.33
C THR A 32 -2.77 -19.76 -2.07
N LEU A 33 -3.47 -19.19 -3.05
CA LEU A 33 -4.18 -17.91 -2.90
C LEU A 33 -5.45 -18.03 -2.05
N VAL A 34 -6.01 -19.23 -1.93
CA VAL A 34 -7.22 -19.51 -1.13
C VAL A 34 -7.01 -20.73 -0.22
N PRO A 35 -6.22 -20.59 0.86
CA PRO A 35 -6.06 -21.64 1.86
C PRO A 35 -7.38 -21.92 2.61
N GLN A 36 -7.41 -22.99 3.42
CA GLN A 36 -8.61 -23.39 4.18
C GLN A 36 -9.18 -22.30 5.11
N GLY A 37 -8.38 -21.29 5.46
CA GLY A 37 -8.79 -20.14 6.27
C GLY A 37 -9.43 -18.98 5.49
N GLY A 38 -9.54 -19.09 4.15
CA GLY A 38 -10.04 -18.04 3.27
C GLY A 38 -8.97 -17.40 2.39
N PRO A 39 -9.35 -16.47 1.49
CA PRO A 39 -8.45 -15.85 0.54
C PRO A 39 -7.37 -15.00 1.20
N VAL A 40 -6.16 -15.03 0.64
CA VAL A 40 -5.07 -14.15 1.06
C VAL A 40 -5.39 -12.71 0.69
N LEU A 41 -5.30 -11.80 1.67
CA LEU A 41 -5.43 -10.37 1.45
C LEU A 41 -4.03 -9.73 1.45
N CYS A 42 -3.65 -9.13 0.34
CA CYS A 42 -2.44 -8.34 0.23
C CYS A 42 -2.82 -6.88 0.44
N ARG A 43 -2.52 -6.35 1.61
CA ARG A 43 -2.72 -4.92 1.92
C ARG A 43 -1.37 -4.24 1.86
N ASP A 44 -1.35 -3.02 1.34
CA ASP A 44 -0.21 -2.15 1.57
C ASP A 44 -0.45 -1.28 2.80
N GLU A 45 0.63 -0.66 3.28
CA GLU A 45 0.66 0.16 4.48
C GLU A 45 -0.46 1.23 4.51
N MET A 46 -0.91 1.72 3.35
CA MET A 46 -1.99 2.69 3.24
C MET A 46 -3.37 2.12 3.64
N GLU A 47 -3.59 0.83 3.45
CA GLU A 47 -4.81 0.12 3.89
C GLU A 47 -4.67 -0.45 5.32
N GLU A 48 -3.46 -0.42 5.89
CA GLU A 48 -3.19 -0.84 7.27
C GLU A 48 -3.25 0.30 8.28
N TRP A 49 -3.17 1.56 7.83
CA TRP A 49 -3.34 2.71 8.71
C TRP A 49 -4.71 2.70 9.39
N SER A 50 -4.69 2.81 10.71
CA SER A 50 -5.90 3.11 11.47
C SER A 50 -6.41 4.52 11.15
N ALA A 51 -7.71 4.74 11.35
CA ALA A 51 -8.32 6.07 11.14
C ALA A 51 -7.61 7.17 11.97
N SER A 52 -7.16 6.83 13.18
CA SER A 52 -6.42 7.76 14.04
C SER A 52 -5.02 8.07 13.50
N GLU A 53 -4.33 7.13 12.87
CA GLU A 53 -3.01 7.38 12.27
C GLU A 53 -3.11 8.26 11.03
N ALA A 54 -4.15 8.06 10.20
CA ALA A 54 -4.43 8.93 9.07
C ALA A 54 -4.68 10.38 9.52
N MET A 55 -5.50 10.55 10.57
CA MET A 55 -5.76 11.89 11.14
C MET A 55 -4.49 12.55 11.70
N LEU A 56 -3.67 11.82 12.45
CA LEU A 56 -2.40 12.34 12.97
C LEU A 56 -1.44 12.77 11.85
N PHE A 57 -1.42 12.04 10.74
CA PHE A 57 -0.60 12.40 9.58
C PHE A 57 -1.11 13.67 8.89
N GLU A 58 -2.43 13.82 8.72
CA GLU A 58 -3.02 15.05 8.17
C GLU A 58 -2.69 16.28 9.03
N GLU A 59 -2.83 16.17 10.36
CA GLU A 59 -2.45 17.24 11.30
C GLU A 59 -0.96 17.59 11.23
N ALA A 60 -0.09 16.58 11.11
CA ALA A 60 1.34 16.79 10.96
C ALA A 60 1.68 17.48 9.63
N LEU A 61 1.01 17.10 8.55
CA LEU A 61 1.22 17.68 7.22
C LEU A 61 0.72 19.13 7.14
N GLU A 62 -0.38 19.46 7.82
CA GLU A 62 -0.83 20.86 7.98
C GLU A 62 0.16 21.70 8.78
N LYS A 63 0.76 21.13 9.83
CA LYS A 63 1.67 21.86 10.74
C LYS A 63 3.08 22.04 10.19
N TYR A 64 3.66 21.00 9.60
CA TYR A 64 5.06 20.96 9.17
C TYR A 64 5.22 21.02 7.63
N GLY A 65 4.12 20.97 6.87
CA GLY A 65 4.16 20.94 5.42
C GLY A 65 4.76 19.63 4.89
N LYS A 66 5.66 19.73 3.91
CA LYS A 66 6.37 18.57 3.32
C LYS A 66 7.73 18.30 3.97
N ASP A 67 7.99 18.87 5.15
CA ASP A 67 9.19 18.52 5.90
C ASP A 67 9.00 17.19 6.63
N PHE A 68 9.22 16.11 5.88
CA PHE A 68 9.03 14.75 6.38
C PHE A 68 10.05 14.34 7.45
N ASN A 69 11.14 15.09 7.61
CA ASN A 69 12.12 14.82 8.66
C ASN A 69 11.59 15.26 10.02
N ASP A 70 10.97 16.45 10.07
CA ASP A 70 10.33 16.99 11.27
C ASP A 70 9.06 16.20 11.63
N ILE A 71 8.24 15.84 10.63
CA ILE A 71 7.09 14.95 10.84
C ILE A 71 7.54 13.60 11.39
N ARG A 72 8.60 13.01 10.83
CA ARG A 72 9.13 11.74 11.33
C ARG A 72 9.56 11.89 12.77
N GLN A 73 10.30 12.93 13.13
CA GLN A 73 10.90 13.10 14.45
C GLN A 73 9.88 13.28 15.58
N ASP A 74 8.72 13.89 15.27
CA ASP A 74 7.64 14.07 16.24
C ASP A 74 6.66 12.89 16.29
N PHE A 75 6.62 12.03 15.26
CA PHE A 75 5.66 10.92 15.10
C PHE A 75 6.33 9.54 14.86
N VAL A 76 7.58 9.37 15.32
CA VAL A 76 8.52 8.27 14.98
C VAL A 76 7.96 6.85 15.17
N SER A 77 7.04 6.63 16.12
CA SER A 77 6.58 5.29 16.47
C SER A 77 5.49 4.72 15.56
N SER A 78 4.72 5.54 14.85
CA SER A 78 3.61 5.10 13.97
C SER A 78 3.90 5.26 12.48
N LEU A 79 5.01 5.92 12.12
CA LEU A 79 5.27 6.38 10.75
C LEU A 79 6.55 5.81 10.12
N CYS A 80 7.04 4.65 10.57
CA CYS A 80 8.17 3.98 9.90
C CYS A 80 7.91 3.75 8.38
N SER A 81 6.64 3.80 7.97
CA SER A 81 6.13 3.66 6.59
C SER A 81 6.03 4.96 5.79
N LEU A 82 6.42 6.13 6.32
CA LEU A 82 6.26 7.44 5.66
C LEU A 82 6.95 7.53 4.28
N THR A 83 8.03 6.76 4.08
CA THR A 83 8.76 6.73 2.79
C THR A 83 7.91 6.19 1.63
N VAL A 84 6.99 5.25 1.89
CA VAL A 84 6.13 4.69 0.84
C VAL A 84 5.07 5.71 0.42
N TYR A 85 4.50 6.44 1.37
CA TYR A 85 3.45 7.42 1.11
C TYR A 85 3.94 8.63 0.31
N VAL A 86 5.13 9.16 0.62
CA VAL A 86 5.75 10.26 -0.15
C VAL A 86 5.96 9.84 -1.60
N THR A 87 6.29 8.57 -1.85
CA THR A 87 6.48 8.05 -3.20
C THR A 87 5.15 7.91 -3.95
N VAL A 88 4.07 7.53 -3.27
CA VAL A 88 2.75 7.33 -3.90
C VAL A 88 2.00 8.65 -4.12
N ASP A 89 2.01 9.59 -3.18
CA ASP A 89 1.28 10.87 -3.32
C ASP A 89 1.99 11.91 -4.19
N ILE A 90 3.33 11.88 -4.31
CA ILE A 90 4.02 12.71 -5.31
C ILE A 90 3.73 12.21 -6.74
N PHE A 91 3.54 10.89 -6.93
CA PHE A 91 3.30 10.31 -8.26
C PHE A 91 1.82 10.18 -8.64
N LYS A 92 0.88 10.19 -7.68
CA LYS A 92 -0.56 10.10 -7.96
C LYS A 92 -1.08 11.17 -8.92
N PRO A 93 -0.69 12.46 -8.79
CA PRO A 93 -1.08 13.49 -9.76
C PRO A 93 -0.46 13.26 -11.14
N LEU A 94 0.75 12.68 -11.21
CA LEU A 94 1.44 12.38 -12.47
C LEU A 94 0.81 11.19 -13.21
N LEU A 95 0.37 10.16 -12.48
CA LEU A 95 -0.28 8.96 -13.04
C LEU A 95 -1.74 9.22 -13.41
N PHE A 96 -2.50 9.96 -12.61
CA PHE A 96 -3.89 10.30 -12.93
C PHE A 96 -4.03 11.44 -13.96
N GLY A 97 -3.03 12.32 -14.09
CA GLY A 97 -3.00 13.36 -15.12
C GLY A 97 -2.77 12.83 -16.55
N LEU A 98 -2.27 11.60 -16.71
CA LEU A 98 -2.08 10.94 -18.00
C LEU A 98 -3.19 9.95 -18.37
N ALA A 99 -4.14 9.67 -17.46
CA ALA A 99 -5.22 8.70 -17.68
C ALA A 99 -6.56 9.33 -18.12
N PHE A 100 -6.63 10.66 -18.21
CA PHE A 100 -7.79 11.38 -18.75
C PHE A 100 -7.35 12.53 -19.66
N HIS A 101 -6.95 12.20 -20.89
CA HIS A 101 -7.20 13.02 -22.06
C HIS A 101 -7.33 12.13 -23.30
#